data_AF-P9WPJ0-F1
#
_entry.id   AF-P9WPJ0-F1
#
_cell.length_a   1.000
_cell.length_b   1.000
_cell.length_c   1.000
_cell.angle_alpha   90.00
_cell.angle_beta   90.00
_cell.angle_gamma   90.00
#
_symmetry.space_group_name_H-M   'P 1'
#
loop_
_entity.id
_entity.type
_entity.pdbx_description
1 polymer ?
#
loop_
_entity_poly.entity_id
_entity_poly.type
_entity_poly.pdbx_seq_one_letter_code
_entity_poly.pdbx_strand_id
1 'polypeptide(L)'
;MAARRGGIRRTDLLRRSGQPRGRHRASAAESGLTWISPTLILVGFSHRGDRRMTEHLSRLTLTLEVDAPLERARVATLGPHLHGVLMESIPADYVQTLHTVPVNPYSQYALARSTTSLEWKISTLTNEARQQIVGPINDAAFAGFRLRASGIATQVTSRSLEQNPLSQFARIFYARPETRKFRVEFLTPTAFKQSGEYVFWPDPRLVFQSLAQKYGAIVDGEEPDPGLIAEFGQSVRLSAFRVASAPFAVGAARVPGFTGSATFTVRGVDTFASYIAALLWFGEFSGCGIKASMGMGAIRVQPLAPREKCVPKP
;
A
#
# COMPACT_ATOMS: atom_id res chain seq x y z
N MET A 1 -16.97 4.28 -68.66
CA MET A 1 -17.50 3.20 -69.52
C MET A 1 -17.82 2.00 -68.62
N ALA A 2 -19.06 1.53 -68.63
CA ALA A 2 -19.55 0.50 -67.72
C ALA A 2 -19.42 -0.91 -68.34
N ALA A 3 -19.08 -1.91 -67.51
CA ALA A 3 -19.38 -3.34 -67.65
C ALA A 3 -19.12 -3.96 -66.25
N ARG A 4 -20.07 -4.26 -65.36
CA ARG A 4 -21.30 -5.08 -65.37
C ARG A 4 -21.11 -6.56 -65.77
N ARG A 5 -21.17 -7.40 -64.72
CA ARG A 5 -21.94 -8.65 -64.55
C ARG A 5 -21.43 -9.97 -65.16
N GLY A 6 -21.37 -10.99 -64.29
CA GLY A 6 -21.42 -12.42 -64.63
C GLY A 6 -20.27 -13.19 -63.96
N GLY A 7 -20.47 -14.23 -63.15
CA GLY A 7 -21.68 -14.98 -62.87
C GLY A 7 -21.51 -15.90 -61.65
N ILE A 8 -22.67 -16.31 -61.14
CA ILE A 8 -22.87 -17.29 -60.08
C ILE A 8 -22.80 -18.68 -60.73
N ARG A 9 -21.97 -19.58 -60.21
CA ARG A 9 -22.14 -21.03 -60.39
C ARG A 9 -22.25 -21.71 -59.02
N ARG A 10 -23.43 -22.28 -58.79
CA ARG A 10 -23.72 -23.33 -57.81
C ARG A 10 -23.01 -24.62 -58.23
N THR A 11 -22.62 -25.38 -57.21
CA THR A 11 -22.73 -26.85 -56.99
C THR A 11 -21.40 -27.47 -56.61
N ASP A 12 -21.25 -27.82 -55.32
CA ASP A 12 -21.08 -29.23 -54.94
C ASP A 12 -21.36 -29.42 -53.44
N LEU A 13 -22.56 -29.91 -53.18
CA LEU A 13 -22.99 -30.55 -51.95
C LEU A 13 -22.63 -32.04 -52.09
N LEU A 14 -21.82 -32.59 -51.18
CA LEU A 14 -22.09 -33.84 -50.43
C LEU A 14 -20.80 -34.50 -49.89
N ARG A 15 -20.86 -34.77 -48.59
CA ARG A 15 -20.28 -35.92 -47.85
C ARG A 15 -18.76 -36.03 -47.71
N ARG A 16 -18.31 -35.86 -46.46
CA ARG A 16 -17.67 -36.87 -45.59
C ARG A 16 -17.43 -36.21 -44.21
N SER A 17 -18.29 -36.46 -43.21
CA SER A 17 -18.14 -37.50 -42.17
C SER A 17 -16.82 -37.44 -41.40
N GLY A 18 -16.91 -37.04 -40.12
CA GLY A 18 -15.96 -37.42 -39.07
C GLY A 18 -14.98 -36.33 -38.62
N GLN A 19 -15.43 -35.42 -37.76
CA GLN A 19 -14.51 -34.61 -36.95
C GLN A 19 -14.71 -34.98 -35.47
N PRO A 20 -13.67 -35.48 -34.78
CA PRO A 20 -13.81 -36.00 -33.43
C PRO A 20 -13.92 -34.87 -32.41
N ARG A 21 -14.85 -35.05 -31.46
CA ARG A 21 -14.93 -34.29 -30.21
C ARG A 21 -13.75 -34.66 -29.31
N GLY A 22 -12.58 -34.08 -29.58
CA GLY A 22 -11.44 -34.08 -28.68
C GLY A 22 -11.44 -32.81 -27.85
N ARG A 23 -11.88 -32.91 -26.59
CA ARG A 23 -11.66 -31.86 -25.59
C ARG A 23 -10.14 -31.62 -25.48
N HIS A 24 -9.67 -30.48 -25.98
CA HIS A 24 -8.33 -30.00 -25.69
C HIS A 24 -8.22 -29.74 -24.17
N ARG A 25 -7.70 -30.73 -23.45
CA ARG A 25 -6.93 -30.47 -22.23
C ARG A 25 -5.68 -29.73 -22.69
N ALA A 26 -5.70 -28.40 -22.58
CA ALA A 26 -4.48 -27.63 -22.65
C ALA A 26 -3.55 -28.15 -21.55
N SER A 27 -2.46 -28.77 -21.97
CA SER A 27 -1.35 -29.19 -21.14
C SER A 27 -0.78 -27.95 -20.44
N ALA A 28 -1.07 -27.82 -19.15
CA ALA A 28 -0.36 -26.92 -18.26
C ALA A 28 0.99 -27.56 -17.92
N ALA A 29 1.94 -27.45 -18.83
CA ALA A 29 3.35 -27.72 -18.62
C ALA A 29 4.10 -26.58 -19.31
N GLU A 30 5.11 -26.01 -18.64
CA GLU A 30 5.99 -24.94 -19.13
C GLU A 30 5.56 -23.48 -18.88
N SER A 31 4.97 -23.19 -17.73
CA SER A 31 5.39 -22.00 -16.99
C SER A 31 6.28 -22.45 -15.84
N GLY A 32 7.58 -22.19 -15.94
CA GLY A 32 8.59 -22.44 -14.90
C GLY A 32 8.42 -21.54 -13.68
N LEU A 33 7.21 -21.46 -13.14
CA LEU A 33 6.90 -20.81 -11.87
C LEU A 33 7.31 -21.79 -10.77
N THR A 34 8.51 -21.59 -10.23
CA THR A 34 8.90 -22.18 -8.95
C THR A 34 7.88 -21.74 -7.92
N TRP A 35 7.04 -22.68 -7.48
CA TRP A 35 6.19 -22.51 -6.31
C TRP A 35 7.07 -21.97 -5.18
N ILE A 36 6.78 -20.76 -4.69
CA ILE A 36 7.42 -20.27 -3.48
C ILE A 36 7.02 -21.26 -2.40
N SER A 37 7.98 -22.10 -2.02
CA SER A 37 7.75 -23.10 -0.99
C SER A 37 7.27 -22.37 0.26
N PRO A 38 6.19 -22.81 0.93
CA PRO A 38 5.84 -22.32 2.26
C PRO A 38 7.05 -22.26 3.18
N THR A 39 7.98 -23.21 3.00
CA THR A 39 9.25 -23.30 3.69
C THR A 39 10.15 -22.08 3.44
N LEU A 40 10.15 -21.41 2.29
CA LEU A 40 11.00 -20.21 2.08
C LEU A 40 10.47 -19.01 2.86
N ILE A 41 9.14 -18.80 2.85
CA ILE A 41 8.48 -17.77 3.68
C ILE A 41 8.74 -18.07 5.16
N LEU A 42 8.60 -19.33 5.59
CA LEU A 42 8.81 -19.78 6.98
C LEU A 42 10.28 -19.78 7.43
N VAL A 43 11.22 -20.17 6.57
CA VAL A 43 12.67 -20.22 6.86
C VAL A 43 13.23 -18.80 6.93
N GLY A 44 12.68 -17.84 6.17
CA GLY A 44 12.94 -16.41 6.36
C GLY A 44 12.62 -15.94 7.78
N PHE A 45 11.50 -16.41 8.35
CA PHE A 45 11.12 -16.10 9.74
C PHE A 45 12.02 -16.75 10.79
N SER A 46 12.54 -17.97 10.54
CA SER A 46 13.15 -18.78 11.60
C SER A 46 14.64 -18.52 11.86
N HIS A 47 15.43 -18.04 10.88
CA HIS A 47 16.89 -18.05 11.03
C HIS A 47 17.60 -16.72 10.76
N ARG A 48 16.93 -15.74 10.14
CA ARG A 48 17.54 -14.43 9.80
C ARG A 48 16.84 -13.22 10.43
N GLY A 49 15.57 -13.31 10.81
CA GLY A 49 14.79 -12.21 11.38
C GLY A 49 14.97 -11.94 12.88
N ASP A 50 15.71 -12.78 13.62
CA ASP A 50 15.68 -12.78 15.10
C ASP A 50 16.15 -11.44 15.72
N ARG A 51 17.16 -10.78 15.14
CA ARG A 51 17.63 -9.47 15.67
C ARG A 51 16.60 -8.34 15.51
N ARG A 52 15.78 -8.37 14.44
CA ARG A 52 14.80 -7.32 14.12
C ARG A 52 13.38 -7.64 14.62
N MET A 53 13.13 -8.84 15.15
CA MET A 53 11.83 -9.16 15.77
C MET A 53 11.54 -8.36 17.04
N THR A 54 12.55 -7.68 17.59
CA THR A 54 12.45 -6.74 18.73
C THR A 54 12.04 -5.33 18.31
N GLU A 55 11.94 -5.05 17.00
CA GLU A 55 11.49 -3.78 16.47
C GLU A 55 10.01 -3.54 16.76
N HIS A 56 9.64 -2.26 16.92
CA HIS A 56 8.25 -1.85 17.08
C HIS A 56 7.83 -0.93 15.94
N LEU A 57 6.67 -1.22 15.37
CA LEU A 57 5.92 -0.24 14.58
C LEU A 57 5.24 0.71 15.56
N SER A 58 5.61 1.98 15.50
CA SER A 58 5.06 3.00 16.39
C SER A 58 4.28 4.02 15.58
N ARG A 59 3.24 4.60 16.15
CA ARG A 59 2.55 5.73 15.56
C ARG A 59 2.23 6.77 16.61
N LEU A 60 2.77 7.96 16.43
CA LEU A 60 2.38 9.16 17.16
C LEU A 60 1.22 9.82 16.40
N THR A 61 0.12 10.04 17.09
CA THR A 61 -1.01 10.83 16.62
C THR A 61 -1.08 12.12 17.42
N LEU A 62 -0.91 13.25 16.74
CA LEU A 62 -1.12 14.58 17.29
C LEU A 62 -2.47 15.11 16.84
N THR A 63 -3.27 15.60 17.79
CA THR A 63 -4.37 16.49 17.47
C THR A 63 -3.84 17.91 17.55
N LEU A 64 -4.02 18.66 16.46
CA LEU A 64 -3.58 20.03 16.32
C LEU A 64 -4.82 20.92 16.14
N GLU A 65 -4.92 21.98 16.92
CA GLU A 65 -5.79 23.11 16.58
C GLU A 65 -5.08 24.03 15.60
N VAL A 66 -5.82 24.60 14.66
CA VAL A 66 -5.30 25.50 13.64
C VAL A 66 -6.04 26.83 13.63
N ASP A 67 -5.31 27.92 13.34
CA ASP A 67 -5.84 29.29 13.33
C ASP A 67 -6.56 29.69 12.03
N ALA A 68 -6.67 28.77 11.07
CA ALA A 68 -7.31 29.00 9.77
C ALA A 68 -8.17 27.81 9.35
N PRO A 69 -9.27 28.04 8.60
CA PRO A 69 -10.17 26.97 8.19
C PRO A 69 -9.49 25.97 7.25
N LEU A 70 -9.63 24.68 7.57
CA LEU A 70 -9.15 23.55 6.78
C LEU A 70 -10.20 23.10 5.78
N GLU A 71 -9.80 23.01 4.51
CA GLU A 71 -10.54 22.26 3.50
C GLU A 71 -10.18 20.77 3.60
N ARG A 72 -11.13 19.92 4.02
CA ARG A 72 -10.89 18.47 4.18
C ARG A 72 -10.25 17.81 2.94
N ALA A 73 -10.66 18.22 1.74
CA ALA A 73 -10.14 17.69 0.47
C ALA A 73 -8.68 18.10 0.18
N ARG A 74 -8.18 19.17 0.81
CA ARG A 74 -6.83 19.71 0.59
C ARG A 74 -5.87 19.42 1.74
N VAL A 75 -6.34 18.93 2.88
CA VAL A 75 -5.46 18.67 4.03
C VAL A 75 -4.27 17.78 3.70
N ALA A 76 -4.44 16.78 2.83
CA ALA A 76 -3.32 15.93 2.41
C ALA A 76 -2.16 16.73 1.78
N THR A 77 -2.42 17.87 1.14
CA THR A 77 -1.38 18.73 0.54
C THR A 77 -0.53 19.47 1.58
N LEU A 78 -0.90 19.43 2.87
CA LEU A 78 -0.04 19.91 3.95
C LEU A 78 1.13 18.95 4.22
N GLY A 79 1.08 17.73 3.70
CA GLY A 79 2.08 16.68 3.92
C GLY A 79 3.53 17.14 3.74
N PRO A 80 3.94 17.79 2.63
CA PRO A 80 5.31 18.25 2.44
C PRO A 80 5.74 19.32 3.45
N HIS A 81 4.81 20.16 3.91
CA HIS A 81 5.10 21.18 4.91
C HIS A 81 5.27 20.55 6.30
N LEU A 82 4.43 19.58 6.64
CA LEU A 82 4.57 18.78 7.87
C LEU A 82 5.85 17.95 7.86
N HIS A 83 6.23 17.41 6.71
CA HIS A 83 7.53 16.76 6.54
C HIS A 83 8.69 17.73 6.78
N GLY A 84 8.59 19.00 6.35
CA GLY A 84 9.57 20.03 6.67
C GLY A 84 9.70 20.29 8.16
N VAL A 85 8.59 20.39 8.89
CA VAL A 85 8.57 20.52 10.36
C VAL A 85 9.21 19.31 11.03
N LEU A 86 8.91 18.11 10.51
CA LEU A 86 9.50 16.87 11.00
C LEU A 86 11.04 16.88 10.83
N MET A 87 11.53 17.26 9.64
CA MET A 87 12.96 17.33 9.35
C MET A 87 13.72 18.33 10.22
N GLU A 88 13.09 19.44 10.60
CA GLU A 88 13.68 20.44 11.51
C GLU A 88 13.79 19.94 12.96
N SER A 89 12.98 18.95 13.32
CA SER A 89 12.94 18.38 14.67
C SER A 89 13.84 17.15 14.83
N ILE A 90 14.28 16.56 13.72
CA ILE A 90 15.14 15.36 13.71
C ILE A 90 16.61 15.79 13.84
N PRO A 91 17.43 15.06 14.62
CA PRO A 91 18.88 15.30 14.68
C PRO A 91 19.54 15.29 13.28
N ALA A 92 20.45 16.24 13.05
CA ALA A 92 21.01 16.50 11.72
C ALA A 92 21.77 15.29 11.13
N ASP A 93 22.44 14.51 11.98
CA ASP A 93 23.10 13.26 11.62
C ASP A 93 22.09 12.21 11.14
N TYR A 94 20.95 12.06 11.83
CA TYR A 94 19.91 11.13 11.42
C TYR A 94 19.20 11.57 10.13
N VAL A 95 19.06 12.89 9.88
CA VAL A 95 18.57 13.40 8.58
C VAL A 95 19.48 12.95 7.43
N GLN A 96 20.81 12.96 7.63
CA GLN A 96 21.74 12.44 6.60
C GLN A 96 21.54 10.93 6.39
N THR A 97 21.37 10.16 7.46
CA THR A 97 21.05 8.72 7.36
C THR A 97 19.77 8.49 6.53
N LEU A 98 18.72 9.27 6.77
CA LEU A 98 17.46 9.17 6.01
C LEU A 98 17.62 9.45 4.51
N HIS A 99 18.63 10.23 4.09
CA HIS A 99 18.92 10.45 2.67
C HIS A 99 19.68 9.30 1.99
N THR A 100 20.30 8.42 2.79
CA THR A 100 21.10 7.30 2.27
C THR A 100 20.33 5.99 2.20
N VAL A 101 19.29 5.82 3.01
CA VAL A 101 18.50 4.59 3.03
C VAL A 101 17.61 4.48 1.79
N PRO A 102 17.47 3.28 1.19
CA PRO A 102 16.63 3.09 0.01
C PRO A 102 15.14 3.28 0.32
N VAL A 103 14.74 2.96 1.55
CA VAL A 103 13.37 3.11 2.06
C VAL A 103 13.42 3.85 3.39
N ASN A 104 12.69 4.96 3.47
CA ASN A 104 12.55 5.68 4.73
C ASN A 104 11.86 4.80 5.78
N PRO A 105 12.42 4.66 7.01
CA PRO A 105 11.86 3.84 8.08
C PRO A 105 10.67 4.54 8.78
N TYR A 106 9.95 5.40 8.07
CA TYR A 106 8.79 6.11 8.58
C TYR A 106 7.85 6.55 7.46
N SER A 107 6.60 6.80 7.84
CA SER A 107 5.60 7.48 7.02
C SER A 107 4.89 8.53 7.86
N GLN A 108 4.27 9.51 7.20
CA GLN A 108 3.40 10.44 7.91
C GLN A 108 2.28 10.92 7.00
N TYR A 109 1.17 11.33 7.59
CA TYR A 109 0.05 11.93 6.88
C TYR A 109 -0.83 12.72 7.84
N ALA A 110 -1.68 13.60 7.30
CA ALA A 110 -2.64 14.34 8.11
C ALA A 110 -4.05 14.26 7.54
N LEU A 111 -5.05 14.35 8.42
CA LEU A 111 -6.48 14.33 8.11
C LEU A 111 -7.22 15.42 8.89
N ALA A 112 -8.19 16.08 8.26
CA ALA A 112 -9.07 17.01 8.98
C ALA A 112 -10.00 16.24 9.92
N ARG A 113 -10.04 16.61 11.21
CA ARG A 113 -11.07 16.18 12.17
C ARG A 113 -12.29 17.12 12.14
N SER A 114 -12.03 18.41 11.96
CA SER A 114 -13.02 19.46 11.76
C SER A 114 -12.44 20.54 10.84
N THR A 115 -13.13 21.67 10.69
CA THR A 115 -12.61 22.84 9.97
C THR A 115 -11.46 23.53 10.71
N THR A 116 -11.25 23.27 11.99
CA THR A 116 -10.21 23.93 12.81
C THR A 116 -9.32 22.92 13.56
N SER A 117 -9.49 21.62 13.29
CA SER A 117 -8.73 20.55 13.93
C SER A 117 -8.15 19.59 12.91
N LEU A 118 -6.84 19.37 13.02
CA LEU A 118 -6.02 18.50 12.19
C LEU A 118 -5.53 17.31 13.02
N GLU A 119 -5.65 16.10 12.49
CA GLU A 119 -4.99 14.91 13.03
C GLU A 119 -3.73 14.66 12.21
N TRP A 120 -2.55 14.79 12.82
CA TRP A 120 -1.27 14.47 12.20
C TRP A 120 -0.73 13.14 12.74
N LYS A 121 -0.48 12.19 11.85
CA LYS A 121 0.01 10.86 12.19
C LYS A 121 1.41 10.65 11.64
N ILE A 122 2.32 10.26 12.51
CA ILE A 122 3.72 9.96 12.21
C ILE A 122 3.95 8.52 12.64
N SER A 123 4.24 7.63 11.68
CA SER A 123 4.49 6.21 11.93
C SER A 123 5.96 5.90 11.69
N THR A 124 6.60 5.17 12.60
CA THR A 124 7.99 4.71 12.46
C THR A 124 8.03 3.19 12.46
N LEU A 125 8.98 2.62 11.70
CA LEU A 125 9.05 1.18 11.43
C LEU A 125 10.15 0.46 12.25
N THR A 126 10.99 1.23 12.96
CA THR A 126 12.04 0.71 13.85
C THR A 126 12.06 1.49 15.16
N ASN A 127 12.65 0.88 16.19
CA ASN A 127 12.91 1.47 17.49
C ASN A 127 13.83 2.70 17.39
N GLU A 128 14.85 2.61 16.53
CA GLU A 128 15.75 3.73 16.25
C GLU A 128 14.98 4.90 15.61
N ALA A 129 14.20 4.65 14.57
CA ALA A 129 13.38 5.69 13.93
C ALA A 129 12.38 6.29 14.92
N ARG A 130 11.79 5.50 15.81
CA ARG A 130 10.93 5.99 16.89
C ARG A 130 11.69 6.96 17.79
N GLN A 131 12.89 6.62 18.24
CA GLN A 131 13.69 7.49 19.10
C GLN A 131 14.06 8.80 18.40
N GLN A 132 14.53 8.72 17.15
CA GLN A 132 15.07 9.87 16.41
C GLN A 132 14.00 10.77 15.82
N ILE A 133 12.83 10.23 15.44
CA ILE A 133 11.75 10.96 14.77
C ILE A 133 10.59 11.26 15.72
N VAL A 134 10.07 10.25 16.39
CA VAL A 134 8.92 10.40 17.29
C VAL A 134 9.35 11.03 18.61
N GLY A 135 10.54 10.74 19.12
CA GLY A 135 11.07 11.28 20.37
C GLY A 135 10.96 12.81 20.47
N PRO A 136 11.62 13.57 19.57
CA PRO A 136 11.59 15.03 19.60
C PRO A 136 10.17 15.62 19.46
N ILE A 137 9.33 15.01 18.62
CA ILE A 137 7.97 15.50 18.36
C ILE A 137 7.01 15.17 19.51
N ASN A 138 7.23 14.06 20.22
CA ASN A 138 6.40 13.63 21.34
C ASN A 138 6.71 14.39 22.64
N ASP A 139 7.81 15.14 22.69
CA ASP A 139 8.17 15.95 23.84
C ASP A 139 7.13 17.04 24.12
N ALA A 140 6.91 17.35 25.40
CA ALA A 140 5.97 18.40 25.82
C ALA A 140 6.39 19.79 25.31
N ALA A 141 7.68 20.04 25.12
CA ALA A 141 8.22 21.27 24.56
C ALA A 141 7.80 21.50 23.09
N PHE A 142 7.43 20.46 22.35
CA PHE A 142 6.91 20.57 20.98
C PHE A 142 5.43 21.06 20.99
N ALA A 143 5.15 22.25 21.48
CA ALA A 143 3.77 22.69 21.74
C ALA A 143 2.97 23.10 20.49
N GLY A 144 3.63 23.32 19.36
CA GLY A 144 3.02 23.82 18.14
C GLY A 144 4.05 24.36 17.16
N PHE A 145 3.61 24.70 15.96
CA PHE A 145 4.46 25.21 14.89
C PHE A 145 3.66 26.01 13.87
N ARG A 146 4.34 26.82 13.06
CA ARG A 146 3.73 27.55 11.93
C ARG A 146 4.14 26.92 10.61
N LEU A 147 3.18 26.63 9.75
CA LEU A 147 3.43 26.12 8.41
C LEU A 147 3.92 27.25 7.50
N ARG A 148 5.17 27.16 7.02
CA ARG A 148 5.86 28.23 6.28
C ARG A 148 5.10 28.76 5.05
N ALA A 149 4.51 27.88 4.24
CA ALA A 149 3.90 28.28 2.96
C ALA A 149 2.51 28.91 3.11
N SER A 150 1.71 28.44 4.08
CA SER A 150 0.35 28.92 4.30
C SER A 150 0.24 29.94 5.43
N GLY A 151 1.26 30.06 6.27
CA GLY A 151 1.24 30.87 7.48
C GLY A 151 0.38 30.29 8.61
N ILE A 152 -0.28 29.15 8.42
CA ILE A 152 -1.18 28.53 9.40
C ILE A 152 -0.39 28.21 10.68
N ALA A 153 -0.82 28.77 11.81
CA ALA A 153 -0.31 28.39 13.13
C ALA A 153 -1.06 27.16 13.63
N THR A 154 -0.31 26.28 14.28
CA THR A 154 -0.84 25.05 14.87
C THR A 154 -0.48 24.98 16.35
N GLN A 155 -1.37 24.42 17.16
CA GLN A 155 -1.13 24.14 18.57
C GLN A 155 -1.48 22.68 18.86
N VAL A 156 -0.58 21.95 19.51
CA VAL A 156 -0.84 20.57 19.93
C VAL A 156 -1.80 20.57 21.10
N THR A 157 -2.94 19.91 20.95
CA THR A 157 -3.95 19.76 22.01
C THR A 157 -3.99 18.37 22.62
N SER A 158 -3.58 17.34 21.86
CA SER A 158 -3.47 15.98 22.40
C SER A 158 -2.37 15.19 21.70
N ARG A 159 -1.82 14.20 22.42
CA ARG A 159 -0.86 13.22 21.89
C ARG A 159 -1.35 11.81 22.22
N SER A 160 -1.16 10.88 21.29
CA SER A 160 -1.37 9.46 21.53
C SER A 160 -0.27 8.69 20.82
N LEU A 161 0.40 7.80 21.55
CA LEU A 161 1.45 6.94 21.02
C LEU A 161 1.00 5.49 21.10
N GLU A 162 0.82 4.86 19.95
CA GLU A 162 0.65 3.41 19.85
C GLU A 162 1.97 2.75 19.45
N GLN A 163 2.21 1.54 19.98
CA GLN A 163 3.38 0.73 19.68
C GLN A 163 2.93 -0.72 19.50
N ASN A 164 3.34 -1.33 18.39
CA ASN A 164 3.01 -2.70 18.05
C ASN A 164 4.32 -3.44 17.72
N PRO A 165 4.60 -4.58 18.35
CA PRO A 165 5.82 -5.32 18.04
C PRO A 165 5.77 -5.82 16.60
N LEU A 166 6.89 -5.77 15.88
CA LEU A 166 6.96 -6.25 14.50
C LEU A 166 6.63 -7.76 14.41
N SER A 167 6.84 -8.51 15.50
CA SER A 167 6.39 -9.90 15.63
C SER A 167 4.88 -10.10 15.45
N GLN A 168 4.06 -9.04 15.57
CA GLN A 168 2.64 -9.07 15.21
C GLN A 168 2.41 -9.39 13.72
N PHE A 169 3.36 -9.03 12.83
CA PHE A 169 3.33 -9.48 11.43
C PHE A 169 3.27 -11.01 11.35
N ALA A 170 4.19 -11.68 12.05
CA ALA A 170 4.26 -13.13 12.10
C ALA A 170 2.99 -13.72 12.75
N ARG A 171 2.47 -13.11 13.82
CA ARG A 171 1.21 -13.55 14.45
C ARG A 171 0.03 -13.51 13.48
N ILE A 172 -0.12 -12.44 12.70
CA ILE A 172 -1.17 -12.32 11.67
C ILE A 172 -0.98 -13.39 10.59
N PHE A 173 0.27 -13.60 10.15
CA PHE A 173 0.60 -14.63 9.18
C PHE A 173 0.19 -16.04 9.66
N TYR A 174 0.54 -16.41 10.89
CA TYR A 174 0.24 -17.73 11.44
C TYR A 174 -1.23 -17.93 11.85
N ALA A 175 -1.94 -16.86 12.23
CA ALA A 175 -3.36 -16.93 12.63
C ALA A 175 -4.28 -17.37 11.49
N ARG A 176 -3.86 -17.17 10.23
CA ARG A 176 -4.65 -17.31 8.99
C ARG A 176 -5.84 -16.34 8.94
N PRO A 177 -6.04 -15.61 7.84
CA PRO A 177 -7.12 -14.65 7.78
C PRO A 177 -8.47 -15.35 7.62
N GLU A 178 -9.47 -14.90 8.39
CA GLU A 178 -10.86 -15.39 8.33
C GLU A 178 -11.53 -15.09 6.97
N THR A 179 -10.95 -14.15 6.22
CA THR A 179 -11.43 -13.75 4.90
C THR A 179 -10.31 -13.67 3.88
N ARG A 180 -10.70 -13.85 2.62
CA ARG A 180 -9.84 -13.61 1.46
C ARG A 180 -10.06 -12.26 0.82
N LYS A 181 -10.92 -11.42 1.39
CA LYS A 181 -11.35 -10.17 0.78
C LYS A 181 -11.06 -9.00 1.71
N PHE A 182 -10.26 -8.05 1.23
CA PHE A 182 -9.79 -6.91 1.99
C PHE A 182 -10.17 -5.63 1.27
N ARG A 183 -10.89 -4.74 1.93
CA ARG A 183 -11.09 -3.37 1.47
C ARG A 183 -9.95 -2.52 2.01
N VAL A 184 -9.29 -1.80 1.11
CA VAL A 184 -8.21 -0.86 1.42
C VAL A 184 -8.70 0.52 1.04
N GLU A 185 -8.73 1.42 2.01
CA GLU A 185 -9.03 2.83 1.81
C GLU A 185 -7.72 3.61 1.74
N PHE A 186 -7.47 4.26 0.60
CA PHE A 186 -6.36 5.16 0.37
C PHE A 186 -6.75 6.56 0.83
N LEU A 187 -6.36 6.88 2.06
CA LEU A 187 -6.72 8.08 2.81
C LEU A 187 -6.03 9.33 2.25
N THR A 188 -4.83 9.18 1.69
CA THR A 188 -4.07 10.27 1.04
C THR A 188 -3.65 9.89 -0.37
N PRO A 189 -3.33 10.87 -1.24
CA PRO A 189 -2.90 10.61 -2.61
C PRO A 189 -1.84 9.52 -2.69
N THR A 190 -2.10 8.50 -3.49
CA THR A 190 -1.24 7.34 -3.65
C THR A 190 -0.81 7.21 -5.10
N ALA A 191 0.46 6.88 -5.31
CA ALA A 191 1.04 6.63 -6.62
C ALA A 191 2.19 5.64 -6.50
N PHE A 192 2.53 5.02 -7.62
CA PHE A 192 3.64 4.10 -7.79
C PHE A 192 4.56 4.63 -8.88
N LYS A 193 5.80 4.11 -8.92
CA LYS A 193 6.74 4.40 -10.00
C LYS A 193 7.06 3.10 -10.73
N GLN A 194 6.89 3.08 -12.05
CA GLN A 194 7.27 1.94 -12.89
C GLN A 194 8.00 2.47 -14.12
N SER A 195 9.22 1.99 -14.35
CA SER A 195 10.04 2.38 -15.52
C SER A 195 10.15 3.90 -15.72
N GLY A 196 10.33 4.66 -14.64
CA GLY A 196 10.43 6.11 -14.68
C GLY A 196 9.10 6.86 -14.56
N GLU A 197 7.99 6.22 -14.94
CA GLU A 197 6.67 6.84 -15.02
C GLU A 197 5.84 6.68 -13.73
N TYR A 198 4.91 7.61 -13.52
CA TYR A 198 3.94 7.53 -12.44
C TYR A 198 2.76 6.64 -12.82
N VAL A 199 2.41 5.68 -11.96
CA VAL A 199 1.19 4.88 -12.05
C VAL A 199 0.31 5.19 -10.85
N PHE A 200 -0.90 5.69 -11.08
CA PHE A 200 -1.80 6.19 -10.01
C PHE A 200 -3.16 5.50 -10.06
N TRP A 201 -3.13 4.17 -10.02
CA TRP A 201 -4.30 3.31 -9.89
C TRP A 201 -3.97 2.15 -8.93
N PRO A 202 -4.95 1.60 -8.16
CA PRO A 202 -4.74 0.48 -7.22
C PRO A 202 -4.50 -0.87 -7.93
N ASP A 203 -3.43 -0.95 -8.73
CA ASP A 203 -2.95 -2.20 -9.32
C ASP A 203 -2.47 -3.16 -8.21
N PRO A 204 -3.01 -4.38 -8.11
CA PRO A 204 -2.60 -5.33 -7.08
C PRO A 204 -1.09 -5.61 -7.07
N ARG A 205 -0.46 -5.78 -8.23
CA ARG A 205 0.98 -6.05 -8.33
C ARG A 205 1.77 -4.92 -7.69
N LEU A 206 1.46 -3.68 -8.05
CA LEU A 206 2.20 -2.50 -7.55
C LEU A 206 1.94 -2.23 -6.06
N VAL A 207 0.70 -2.41 -5.60
CA VAL A 207 0.34 -2.26 -4.19
C VAL A 207 1.14 -3.24 -3.32
N PHE A 208 1.08 -4.53 -3.63
CA PHE A 208 1.72 -5.53 -2.78
C PHE A 208 3.23 -5.60 -2.98
N GLN A 209 3.73 -5.30 -4.18
CA GLN A 209 5.17 -5.08 -4.39
C GLN A 209 5.68 -3.93 -3.51
N SER A 210 4.98 -2.80 -3.47
CA SER A 210 5.40 -1.66 -2.64
C SER A 210 5.43 -2.01 -1.16
N LEU A 211 4.42 -2.73 -0.66
CA LEU A 211 4.36 -3.15 0.74
C LEU A 211 5.46 -4.17 1.07
N ALA A 212 5.69 -5.15 0.19
CA ALA A 212 6.74 -6.16 0.36
C ALA A 212 8.15 -5.55 0.33
N GLN A 213 8.41 -4.60 -0.58
CA GLN A 213 9.67 -3.85 -0.62
C GLN A 213 9.93 -3.10 0.69
N LYS A 214 8.91 -2.41 1.21
CA LYS A 214 9.03 -1.68 2.48
C LYS A 214 9.23 -2.64 3.66
N TYR A 215 8.59 -3.80 3.66
CA TYR A 215 8.76 -4.79 4.70
C TYR A 215 10.18 -5.40 4.67
N GLY A 216 10.65 -5.86 3.50
CA GLY A 216 11.99 -6.41 3.31
C GLY A 216 13.07 -5.41 3.71
N ALA A 217 12.97 -4.15 3.26
CA ALA A 217 13.91 -3.10 3.63
C ALA A 217 14.09 -2.89 5.15
N ILE A 218 13.07 -3.18 5.95
CA ILE A 218 13.11 -3.07 7.42
C ILE A 218 13.64 -4.36 8.08
N VAL A 219 13.24 -5.52 7.57
CA VAL A 219 13.51 -6.82 8.20
C VAL A 219 14.88 -7.37 7.85
N ASP A 220 15.20 -7.44 6.56
CA ASP A 220 16.39 -8.15 6.05
C ASP A 220 17.19 -7.34 5.02
N GLY A 221 16.65 -6.22 4.53
CA GLY A 221 17.27 -5.41 3.48
C GLY A 221 17.12 -6.03 2.09
N GLU A 222 16.30 -7.07 1.93
CA GLU A 222 16.10 -7.77 0.66
C GLU A 222 14.91 -7.20 -0.11
N GLU A 223 15.01 -7.21 -1.45
CA GLU A 223 13.88 -6.91 -2.33
C GLU A 223 13.02 -8.16 -2.54
N PRO A 224 11.69 -8.02 -2.74
CA PRO A 224 10.85 -9.16 -3.07
C PRO A 224 11.29 -9.78 -4.40
N ASP A 225 11.40 -11.11 -4.42
CA ASP A 225 11.85 -11.83 -5.60
C ASP A 225 10.84 -11.70 -6.77
N PRO A 226 11.28 -11.85 -8.03
CA PRO A 226 10.41 -11.73 -9.19
C PRO A 226 9.22 -12.71 -9.20
N GLY A 227 9.37 -13.89 -8.61
CA GLY A 227 8.30 -14.89 -8.48
C GLY A 227 7.18 -14.40 -7.56
N LEU A 228 7.53 -13.81 -6.42
CA LEU A 228 6.59 -13.19 -5.49
C LEU A 228 5.86 -12.02 -6.14
N ILE A 229 6.58 -11.17 -6.89
CA ILE A 229 5.97 -10.06 -7.64
C ILE A 229 4.98 -10.58 -8.68
N ALA A 230 5.32 -11.66 -9.39
CA ALA A 230 4.40 -12.29 -10.35
C ALA A 230 3.16 -12.86 -9.64
N GLU A 231 3.32 -13.50 -8.48
CA GLU A 231 2.24 -14.06 -7.68
C GLU A 231 1.25 -12.97 -7.23
N PHE A 232 1.72 -11.78 -6.83
CA PHE A 232 0.83 -10.65 -6.52
C PHE A 232 -0.13 -10.31 -7.66
N GLY A 233 0.38 -10.24 -8.90
CA GLY A 233 -0.44 -9.93 -10.07
C GLY A 233 -1.37 -11.07 -10.50
N GLN A 234 -1.00 -12.32 -10.21
CA GLN A 234 -1.78 -13.50 -10.60
C GLN A 234 -2.87 -13.84 -9.59
N SER A 235 -2.51 -13.82 -8.30
CA SER A 235 -3.33 -14.35 -7.21
C SER A 235 -4.10 -13.27 -6.44
N VAL A 236 -3.76 -11.99 -6.59
CA VAL A 236 -4.57 -10.91 -6.01
C VAL A 236 -5.40 -10.22 -7.09
N ARG A 237 -6.72 -10.21 -6.90
CA ARG A 237 -7.67 -9.60 -7.84
C ARG A 237 -8.27 -8.33 -7.25
N LEU A 238 -8.25 -7.25 -8.02
CA LEU A 238 -9.05 -6.07 -7.75
C LEU A 238 -10.52 -6.39 -8.07
N SER A 239 -11.35 -6.59 -7.04
CA SER A 239 -12.73 -7.06 -7.17
C SER A 239 -13.79 -5.95 -7.07
N ALA A 240 -13.44 -4.80 -6.49
CA ALA A 240 -14.25 -3.59 -6.50
C ALA A 240 -13.33 -2.39 -6.27
N PHE A 241 -13.72 -1.21 -6.74
CA PHE A 241 -12.99 0.02 -6.46
C PHE A 241 -13.91 1.23 -6.59
N ARG A 242 -13.56 2.30 -5.89
CA ARG A 242 -14.08 3.64 -6.08
C ARG A 242 -12.93 4.59 -5.78
N VAL A 243 -12.26 5.04 -6.83
CA VAL A 243 -11.11 5.94 -6.72
C VAL A 243 -11.33 7.20 -7.55
N ALA A 244 -10.67 8.27 -7.15
CA ALA A 244 -10.62 9.52 -7.89
C ALA A 244 -9.17 9.99 -7.99
N SER A 245 -8.83 10.66 -9.09
CA SER A 245 -7.53 11.33 -9.21
C SER A 245 -7.41 12.41 -8.14
N ALA A 246 -6.29 12.42 -7.44
CA ALA A 246 -5.96 13.37 -6.39
C ALA A 246 -4.50 13.81 -6.58
N PRO A 247 -4.23 14.92 -7.28
CA PRO A 247 -2.87 15.41 -7.47
C PRO A 247 -2.26 15.85 -6.14
N PHE A 248 -0.97 15.58 -5.97
CA PHE A 248 -0.21 15.91 -4.77
C PHE A 248 0.88 16.93 -5.12
N ALA A 249 0.81 18.13 -4.53
CA ALA A 249 1.78 19.18 -4.77
C ALA A 249 3.04 18.96 -3.92
N VAL A 250 4.22 19.04 -4.53
CA VAL A 250 5.53 19.00 -3.85
C VAL A 250 6.38 20.12 -4.41
N GLY A 251 6.54 21.21 -3.65
CA GLY A 251 7.16 22.43 -4.17
C GLY A 251 6.43 22.93 -5.41
N ALA A 252 7.15 23.18 -6.50
CA ALA A 252 6.57 23.57 -7.78
C ALA A 252 6.01 22.38 -8.60
N ALA A 253 6.38 21.14 -8.24
CA ALA A 253 5.98 19.95 -8.99
C ALA A 253 4.62 19.42 -8.52
N ARG A 254 3.90 18.76 -9.44
CA ARG A 254 2.68 18.02 -9.14
C ARG A 254 2.89 16.54 -9.44
N VAL A 255 2.72 15.72 -8.42
CA VAL A 255 2.74 14.27 -8.54
C VAL A 255 1.30 13.79 -8.76
N PRO A 256 0.99 13.08 -9.86
CA PRO A 256 -0.33 12.48 -10.04
C PRO A 256 -0.51 11.36 -9.00
N GLY A 257 -1.72 11.23 -8.47
CA GLY A 257 -2.07 10.25 -7.45
C GLY A 257 -3.56 9.96 -7.45
N PHE A 258 -3.98 8.99 -6.63
CA PHE A 258 -5.38 8.66 -6.41
C PHE A 258 -5.72 8.55 -4.91
N THR A 259 -6.98 8.79 -4.57
CA THR A 259 -7.57 8.49 -3.25
C THR A 259 -8.85 7.67 -3.45
N GLY A 260 -9.39 7.12 -2.37
CA GLY A 260 -10.64 6.37 -2.39
C GLY A 260 -10.46 4.95 -1.87
N SER A 261 -11.15 3.96 -2.42
CA SER A 261 -11.07 2.59 -1.94
C SER A 261 -10.90 1.56 -3.06
N ALA A 262 -10.22 0.48 -2.73
CA ALA A 262 -10.05 -0.69 -3.57
C ALA A 262 -10.33 -1.94 -2.73
N THR A 263 -10.93 -2.96 -3.32
CA THR A 263 -11.16 -4.24 -2.65
C THR A 263 -10.37 -5.32 -3.36
N PHE A 264 -9.44 -5.92 -2.63
CA PHE A 264 -8.60 -7.00 -3.11
C PHE A 264 -9.16 -8.35 -2.66
N THR A 265 -9.22 -9.32 -3.57
CA THR A 265 -9.59 -10.70 -3.29
C THR A 265 -8.42 -11.60 -3.61
N VAL A 266 -7.95 -12.33 -2.60
CA VAL A 266 -6.79 -13.21 -2.69
C VAL A 266 -7.24 -14.62 -3.07
N ARG A 267 -6.57 -15.18 -4.06
CA ARG A 267 -6.68 -16.57 -4.50
C ARG A 267 -5.40 -17.32 -4.15
N GLY A 268 -5.40 -18.64 -4.31
CA GLY A 268 -4.25 -19.48 -4.01
C GLY A 268 -4.25 -20.00 -2.58
N VAL A 269 -3.08 -20.42 -2.13
CA VAL A 269 -2.85 -21.15 -0.86
C VAL A 269 -3.02 -20.25 0.37
N ASP A 270 -3.32 -20.88 1.52
CA ASP A 270 -3.52 -20.19 2.81
C ASP A 270 -2.34 -19.29 3.18
N THR A 271 -1.11 -19.75 2.97
CA THR A 271 0.12 -19.02 3.31
C THR A 271 0.25 -17.71 2.55
N PHE A 272 -0.13 -17.68 1.28
CA PHE A 272 -0.11 -16.46 0.49
C PHE A 272 -1.18 -15.47 0.97
N ALA A 273 -2.39 -15.93 1.26
CA ALA A 273 -3.43 -15.08 1.82
C ALA A 273 -3.06 -14.52 3.21
N SER A 274 -2.43 -15.33 4.06
CA SER A 274 -1.82 -14.89 5.32
C SER A 274 -0.78 -13.81 5.12
N TYR A 275 0.10 -13.97 4.13
CA TYR A 275 1.12 -12.98 3.81
C TYR A 275 0.50 -11.66 3.34
N ILE A 276 -0.51 -11.70 2.48
CA ILE A 276 -1.26 -10.52 2.05
C ILE A 276 -1.90 -9.80 3.25
N ALA A 277 -2.53 -10.53 4.17
CA ALA A 277 -3.13 -9.93 5.36
C ALA A 277 -2.08 -9.23 6.25
N ALA A 278 -0.92 -9.86 6.44
CA ALA A 278 0.19 -9.29 7.22
C ALA A 278 0.79 -8.05 6.54
N LEU A 279 1.01 -8.08 5.22
CA LEU A 279 1.46 -6.92 4.45
C LEU A 279 0.48 -5.75 4.54
N LEU A 280 -0.82 -6.00 4.49
CA LEU A 280 -1.83 -4.97 4.62
C LEU A 280 -1.80 -4.30 6.01
N TRP A 281 -1.71 -5.09 7.07
CA TRP A 281 -1.53 -4.57 8.43
C TRP A 281 -0.26 -3.70 8.55
N PHE A 282 0.87 -4.20 8.05
CA PHE A 282 2.12 -3.42 8.00
C PHE A 282 1.98 -2.14 7.16
N GLY A 283 1.19 -2.21 6.09
CA GLY A 283 0.91 -1.09 5.19
C GLY A 283 0.21 0.09 5.85
N GLU A 284 -0.56 -0.13 6.92
CA GLU A 284 -1.13 0.98 7.69
C GLU A 284 -0.03 1.86 8.31
N PHE A 285 1.11 1.28 8.71
CA PHE A 285 2.24 2.01 9.30
C PHE A 285 3.25 2.50 8.25
N SER A 286 3.57 1.68 7.26
CA SER A 286 4.59 2.00 6.25
C SER A 286 4.09 2.90 5.11
N GLY A 287 2.77 3.01 4.98
CA GLY A 287 2.13 3.59 3.81
C GLY A 287 2.34 2.74 2.56
N CYS A 288 1.64 3.07 1.48
CA CYS A 288 1.65 2.36 0.21
C CYS A 288 2.14 3.28 -0.92
N GLY A 289 3.05 2.78 -1.75
CA GLY A 289 3.59 3.55 -2.87
C GLY A 289 4.66 4.57 -2.47
N ILE A 290 4.85 5.56 -3.34
CA ILE A 290 5.93 6.54 -3.26
C ILE A 290 5.65 7.67 -2.27
N LYS A 291 6.71 8.35 -1.81
CA LYS A 291 6.63 9.58 -1.01
C LYS A 291 5.78 9.46 0.27
N ALA A 292 5.80 8.29 0.91
CA ALA A 292 5.06 8.05 2.16
C ALA A 292 5.55 8.93 3.33
N SER A 293 6.84 9.27 3.35
CA SER A 293 7.41 10.24 4.29
C SER A 293 6.90 11.67 4.10
N MET A 294 6.36 11.99 2.92
CA MET A 294 5.86 13.33 2.59
C MET A 294 4.35 13.47 2.77
N GLY A 295 3.59 12.44 3.11
CA GLY A 295 2.12 12.53 3.21
C GLY A 295 1.34 11.61 2.29
N MET A 296 1.99 10.98 1.31
CA MET A 296 1.33 10.13 0.31
C MET A 296 1.10 8.71 0.82
N GLY A 297 0.16 7.98 0.23
CA GLY A 297 0.09 6.54 0.43
C GLY A 297 -0.50 6.06 1.75
N ALA A 298 -1.12 6.91 2.56
CA ALA A 298 -1.74 6.45 3.80
C ALA A 298 -2.92 5.52 3.49
N ILE A 299 -2.94 4.34 4.10
CA ILE A 299 -4.01 3.37 3.90
C ILE A 299 -4.68 2.97 5.21
N ARG A 300 -5.94 2.56 5.11
CA ARG A 300 -6.69 1.85 6.14
C ARG A 300 -7.23 0.55 5.60
N VAL A 301 -7.16 -0.51 6.38
CA VAL A 301 -7.53 -1.86 5.96
C VAL A 301 -8.75 -2.35 6.71
N GLN A 302 -9.69 -2.91 5.97
CA GLN A 302 -10.89 -3.54 6.50
C GLN A 302 -11.04 -4.94 5.89
N PRO A 303 -10.82 -6.02 6.67
CA PRO A 303 -11.23 -7.36 6.28
C PRO A 303 -12.75 -7.40 6.05
N LEU A 304 -13.19 -7.92 4.91
CA LEU A 304 -14.62 -8.04 4.59
C LEU A 304 -15.09 -9.45 4.93
N ALA A 305 -16.15 -9.57 5.72
CA ALA A 305 -16.76 -10.86 6.02
C ALA A 305 -17.10 -11.62 4.72
N PRO A 306 -17.00 -12.97 4.73
CA PRO A 306 -17.53 -13.79 3.65
C PRO A 306 -19.00 -13.40 3.39
N ARG A 307 -19.41 -13.27 2.13
CA ARG A 307 -20.84 -13.17 1.83
C ARG A 307 -21.50 -14.44 2.35
N GLU A 308 -22.48 -14.32 3.24
CA GLU A 308 -23.42 -15.41 3.48
C GLU A 308 -23.96 -15.83 2.11
N LYS A 309 -23.87 -17.11 1.79
CA LYS A 309 -24.56 -17.64 0.62
C LYS A 309 -26.04 -17.30 0.85
N CYS A 310 -26.60 -16.45 0.00
CA CYS A 310 -28.04 -16.22 -0.01
C CYS A 310 -28.64 -17.59 -0.35
N VAL A 311 -29.07 -18.33 0.67
CA VAL A 311 -29.84 -19.56 0.47
C VAL A 311 -31.10 -19.08 -0.22
N PRO A 312 -31.37 -19.47 -1.47
CA PRO A 312 -32.64 -19.12 -2.09
C PRO A 312 -33.73 -19.67 -1.19
N LYS A 313 -34.65 -18.80 -0.74
CA LYS A 313 -35.87 -19.28 -0.09
C LYS A 313 -36.58 -20.23 -1.08
N PRO A 314 -37.14 -21.34 -0.58
CA PRO A 314 -37.73 -22.39 -1.40
C PRO A 314 -38.84 -21.85 -2.31
#